data_AF-A0A958X3Q9-F1
#
_entry.id   AF-A0A958X3Q9-F1
#
_cell.length_a   1.000
_cell.length_b   1.000
_cell.length_c   1.000
_cell.angle_alpha   90.00
_cell.angle_beta   90.00
_cell.angle_gamma   90.00
#
_symmetry.space_group_name_H-M   'P 1'
#
loop_
_entity.id
_entity.type
_entity.pdbx_description
1 polymer ?
#
loop_
_entity_poly.entity_id
_entity_poly.type
_entity_poly.pdbx_seq_one_letter_code
_entity_poly.pdbx_strand_id
1 'polypeptide(L)'
;MKRLLAATTLLLVLVSAVNSQILQVYPGDITNNGIVNNLDFLQLGMAYNFAGPARDSGSLDFTPQNVEPWSYHFPSGQNMAYADCNGDGFVNYFYDAFPLYTNYGMERSTNVIPDVFPAGLPGVDPQLMFDHAAAPSQVTGGQMIRLPIVLGTIDNPVEDLYGLAFSVYIDPLIIDANNVLLDFNQNSFANPDNDRIWLYKKVSDEQIDVAWVRTDKNQKSGYGPIGYADFVIIVDIVAQQPQQYPIRIENIETMDKFGNYSPIAGDTLTLTVPADSNVSATNTPLINHSMSLFPNPTSDRVYIRSIEPIHRVALIDMLGQQIWSSSVSEKTEVETLLPKVPAGNYMLRVETSRGTLFKKLQIQQ
;
A
#
# COMPACT_ATOMS: atom_id res chain seq x y z
N MET A 1 -5.65 -41.66 75.10
CA MET A 1 -6.61 -41.59 73.97
C MET A 1 -6.29 -40.33 73.17
N LYS A 2 -5.67 -40.49 72.00
CA LYS A 2 -5.35 -39.39 71.07
C LYS A 2 -6.62 -39.03 70.28
N ARG A 3 -7.00 -37.75 70.21
CA ARG A 3 -8.00 -37.25 69.26
C ARG A 3 -7.29 -36.36 68.25
N LEU A 4 -7.15 -36.85 67.03
CA LEU A 4 -6.79 -36.06 65.85
C LEU A 4 -7.98 -35.13 65.52
N LEU A 5 -7.75 -33.82 65.48
CA LEU A 5 -8.61 -32.91 64.73
C LEU A 5 -8.11 -32.91 63.29
N ALA A 6 -8.90 -33.44 62.37
CA ALA A 6 -8.67 -33.29 60.94
C ALA A 6 -9.14 -31.90 60.52
N ALA A 7 -8.20 -31.10 60.00
CA ALA A 7 -8.49 -29.84 59.34
C ALA A 7 -9.01 -30.13 57.94
N THR A 8 -10.25 -29.71 57.66
CA THR A 8 -10.81 -29.74 56.30
C THR A 8 -10.76 -28.31 55.76
N THR A 9 -9.66 -27.95 55.10
CA THR A 9 -9.57 -26.71 54.34
C THR A 9 -10.33 -26.91 53.03
N LEU A 10 -11.54 -26.36 52.95
CA LEU A 10 -12.31 -26.29 51.72
C LEU A 10 -11.64 -25.26 50.79
N LEU A 11 -10.84 -25.74 49.84
CA LEU A 11 -10.28 -24.90 48.78
C LEU A 11 -11.40 -24.60 47.77
N LEU A 12 -12.05 -23.45 47.93
CA LEU A 12 -13.04 -22.95 46.97
C LEU A 12 -12.28 -22.41 45.75
N VAL A 13 -12.09 -23.25 44.73
CA VAL A 13 -11.61 -22.80 43.42
C VAL A 13 -12.76 -22.04 42.76
N LEU A 14 -12.75 -20.71 42.92
CA LEU A 14 -13.52 -19.80 42.08
C LEU A 14 -12.94 -19.88 40.67
N VAL A 15 -13.48 -20.78 39.85
CA VAL A 15 -13.35 -20.67 38.40
C VAL A 15 -14.20 -19.48 38.01
N SER A 16 -13.60 -18.30 37.94
CA SER A 16 -14.20 -17.20 37.19
C SER A 16 -14.29 -17.67 35.74
N ALA A 17 -15.49 -18.05 35.32
CA ALA A 17 -15.85 -18.09 33.90
C ALA A 17 -15.67 -16.65 33.40
N VAL A 18 -14.48 -16.35 32.88
CA VAL A 18 -14.29 -15.19 32.04
C VAL A 18 -15.20 -15.47 30.85
N ASN A 19 -16.32 -14.75 30.75
CA ASN A 19 -17.04 -14.68 29.49
C ASN A 19 -16.04 -14.14 28.47
N SER A 20 -15.39 -15.05 27.72
CA SER A 20 -14.70 -14.69 26.49
C SER A 20 -15.79 -14.10 25.60
N GLN A 21 -15.85 -12.77 25.52
CA GLN A 21 -16.73 -12.14 24.57
C GLN A 21 -16.13 -12.45 23.20
N ILE A 22 -16.83 -13.29 22.44
CA ILE A 22 -16.52 -13.53 21.03
C ILE A 22 -16.49 -12.17 20.34
N LEU A 23 -15.35 -11.85 19.72
CA LEU A 23 -15.19 -10.64 18.94
C LEU A 23 -15.74 -10.87 17.53
N GLN A 24 -16.18 -9.79 16.90
CA GLN A 24 -16.56 -9.80 15.49
C GLN A 24 -15.56 -8.93 14.72
N VAL A 25 -14.82 -9.56 13.82
CA VAL A 25 -13.81 -8.93 12.96
C VAL A 25 -14.26 -8.92 11.51
N TYR A 26 -13.75 -7.97 10.74
CA TYR A 26 -13.93 -7.88 9.29
C TYR A 26 -12.53 -7.85 8.66
N PRO A 27 -12.17 -8.79 7.77
CA PRO A 27 -10.84 -8.82 7.17
C PRO A 27 -10.47 -7.49 6.51
N GLY A 28 -9.40 -6.87 7.01
CA GLY A 28 -8.91 -5.56 6.57
C GLY A 28 -9.33 -4.37 7.44
N ASP A 29 -10.38 -4.46 8.26
CA ASP A 29 -10.82 -3.36 9.13
C ASP A 29 -10.28 -3.56 10.54
N ILE A 30 -9.01 -3.19 10.72
CA ILE A 30 -8.21 -3.46 11.92
C ILE A 30 -8.51 -2.43 13.01
N THR A 31 -8.69 -1.17 12.63
CA THR A 31 -9.13 -0.08 13.53
C THR A 31 -10.56 -0.28 14.03
N ASN A 32 -11.32 -1.19 13.40
CA ASN A 32 -12.71 -1.52 13.73
C ASN A 32 -13.63 -0.29 13.67
N ASN A 33 -13.31 0.65 12.79
CA ASN A 33 -14.09 1.85 12.55
C ASN A 33 -15.14 1.63 11.45
N GLY A 34 -15.15 0.45 10.80
CA GLY A 34 -16.12 0.09 9.79
C GLY A 34 -15.73 0.44 8.35
N ILE A 35 -14.54 0.96 8.11
CA ILE A 35 -14.01 1.30 6.78
C ILE A 35 -12.61 0.70 6.65
N VAL A 36 -12.32 0.02 5.54
CA VAL A 36 -10.96 -0.47 5.27
C VAL A 36 -10.14 0.60 4.56
N ASN A 37 -9.07 1.09 5.17
CA ASN A 37 -8.16 2.05 4.54
C ASN A 37 -6.69 1.92 5.00
N ASN A 38 -5.89 2.94 4.72
CA ASN A 38 -4.46 2.98 5.00
C ASN A 38 -4.11 3.16 6.49
N LEU A 39 -5.03 3.62 7.36
CA LEU A 39 -4.81 3.66 8.81
C LEU A 39 -4.87 2.26 9.45
N ASP A 40 -5.70 1.35 8.91
CA ASP A 40 -5.71 -0.05 9.35
C ASP A 40 -4.34 -0.71 9.16
N PHE A 41 -3.64 -0.37 8.08
CA PHE A 41 -2.30 -0.90 7.83
C PHE A 41 -1.26 -0.42 8.86
N LEU A 42 -1.42 0.77 9.43
CA LEU A 42 -0.56 1.21 10.53
C LEU A 42 -0.74 0.29 11.74
N GLN A 43 -1.98 -0.07 12.06
CA GLN A 43 -2.30 -1.02 13.14
C GLN A 43 -1.78 -2.43 12.85
N LEU A 44 -1.80 -2.88 11.58
CA LEU A 44 -1.12 -4.14 11.19
C LEU A 44 0.36 -4.12 11.56
N GLY A 45 1.06 -3.01 11.30
CA GLY A 45 2.47 -2.84 11.68
C GLY A 45 2.71 -2.89 13.20
N MET A 46 1.76 -2.43 14.02
CA MET A 46 1.85 -2.56 15.48
C MET A 46 1.66 -4.01 15.96
N ALA A 47 0.77 -4.75 15.31
CA ALA A 47 0.50 -6.15 15.62
C ALA A 47 1.48 -7.13 14.93
N TYR A 48 2.41 -6.64 14.10
CA TYR A 48 3.34 -7.48 13.35
C TYR A 48 4.12 -8.45 14.25
N ASN A 49 4.22 -9.72 13.82
CA ASN A 49 4.81 -10.85 14.54
C ASN A 49 4.13 -11.21 15.87
N PHE A 50 2.94 -10.69 16.17
CA PHE A 50 2.11 -11.26 17.24
C PHE A 50 1.34 -12.49 16.76
N ALA A 51 1.10 -13.40 17.70
CA ALA A 51 0.37 -14.63 17.46
C ALA A 51 -0.72 -14.81 18.52
N GLY A 52 -1.80 -15.49 18.14
CA GLY A 52 -2.89 -15.88 19.04
C GLY A 52 -3.68 -17.06 18.47
N PRO A 53 -4.86 -17.36 19.05
CA PRO A 53 -5.74 -18.38 18.52
C PRO A 53 -6.11 -18.12 17.06
N ALA A 54 -5.94 -19.14 16.20
CA ALA A 54 -6.40 -19.13 14.81
C ALA A 54 -7.93 -19.31 14.73
N ARG A 55 -8.53 -18.87 13.63
CA ARG A 55 -9.95 -19.11 13.31
C ARG A 55 -10.11 -20.48 12.65
N ASP A 56 -11.05 -21.29 13.11
CA ASP A 56 -11.36 -22.60 12.53
C ASP A 56 -11.82 -22.52 11.06
N SER A 57 -12.40 -21.38 10.65
CA SER A 57 -12.90 -21.14 9.29
C SER A 57 -12.67 -19.70 8.84
N GLY A 58 -11.40 -19.28 8.78
CA GLY A 58 -11.02 -17.95 8.27
C GLY A 58 -11.42 -17.73 6.81
N SER A 59 -12.00 -16.57 6.51
CA SER A 59 -12.26 -16.06 5.16
C SER A 59 -11.57 -14.71 4.96
N LEU A 60 -11.25 -14.37 3.71
CA LEU A 60 -10.69 -13.07 3.30
C LEU A 60 -11.79 -12.08 2.89
N ASP A 61 -13.03 -12.54 2.73
CA ASP A 61 -14.16 -11.71 2.30
C ASP A 61 -14.52 -10.69 3.38
N PHE A 62 -14.89 -9.47 2.98
CA PHE A 62 -15.36 -8.40 3.87
C PHE A 62 -16.75 -8.72 4.44
N THR A 63 -16.79 -9.67 5.36
CA THR A 63 -17.97 -10.17 6.06
C THR A 63 -17.61 -10.43 7.52
N PRO A 64 -18.57 -10.29 8.45
CA PRO A 64 -18.29 -10.47 9.88
C PRO A 64 -17.85 -11.90 10.18
N GLN A 65 -16.77 -12.04 10.95
CA GLN A 65 -16.27 -13.33 11.41
C GLN A 65 -16.08 -13.32 12.92
N ASN A 66 -16.55 -14.39 13.56
CA ASN A 66 -16.40 -14.58 14.99
C ASN A 66 -14.98 -15.04 15.29
N VAL A 67 -14.35 -14.44 16.29
CA VAL A 67 -13.00 -14.81 16.72
C VAL A 67 -12.92 -14.82 18.25
N GLU A 68 -12.18 -15.79 18.78
CA GLU A 68 -11.81 -15.78 20.19
C GLU A 68 -10.77 -14.68 20.42
N PRO A 69 -10.93 -13.84 21.45
CA PRO A 69 -9.98 -12.77 21.75
C PRO A 69 -8.59 -13.33 22.02
N TRP A 70 -7.58 -12.65 21.47
CA TRP A 70 -6.19 -12.93 21.78
C TRP A 70 -5.84 -12.42 23.18
N SER A 71 -4.73 -12.89 23.76
CA SER A 71 -4.22 -12.33 25.03
C SER A 71 -3.62 -10.92 24.86
N TYR A 72 -3.35 -10.50 23.63
CA TYR A 72 -2.71 -9.24 23.30
C TYR A 72 -3.71 -8.18 22.85
N HIS A 73 -3.41 -6.94 23.22
CA HIS A 73 -4.23 -5.76 22.92
C HIS A 73 -3.32 -4.66 22.40
N PHE A 74 -3.85 -3.85 21.48
CA PHE A 74 -3.28 -2.56 21.13
C PHE A 74 -3.26 -1.65 22.37
N PRO A 75 -2.41 -0.62 22.39
CA PRO A 75 -2.40 0.37 23.48
C PRO A 75 -3.75 1.08 23.69
N SER A 76 -4.57 1.20 22.65
CA SER A 76 -5.95 1.70 22.72
C SER A 76 -6.89 0.80 23.53
N GLY A 77 -6.48 -0.43 23.85
CA GLY A 77 -7.27 -1.46 24.51
C GLY A 77 -8.01 -2.40 23.55
N GLN A 78 -7.99 -2.14 22.25
CA GLN A 78 -8.57 -3.04 21.25
C GLN A 78 -7.77 -4.35 21.18
N ASN A 79 -8.45 -5.48 21.00
CA ASN A 79 -7.79 -6.77 20.90
C ASN A 79 -6.99 -6.92 19.59
N MET A 80 -5.84 -7.59 19.61
CA MET A 80 -5.01 -7.74 18.40
C MET A 80 -5.55 -8.79 17.40
N ALA A 81 -6.58 -9.56 17.75
CA ALA A 81 -7.26 -10.46 16.80
C ALA A 81 -7.82 -9.72 15.57
N TYR A 82 -8.06 -8.41 15.66
CA TYR A 82 -8.47 -7.58 14.52
C TYR A 82 -7.41 -7.46 13.43
N ALA A 83 -6.12 -7.62 13.77
CA ALA A 83 -5.02 -7.55 12.80
C ALA A 83 -4.72 -8.89 12.10
N ASP A 84 -5.23 -10.02 12.61
CA ASP A 84 -5.17 -11.34 11.98
C ASP A 84 -6.27 -11.45 10.91
N CYS A 85 -6.05 -10.74 9.80
CA CYS A 85 -7.04 -10.53 8.75
C CYS A 85 -7.33 -11.83 7.98
N ASN A 86 -6.35 -12.71 7.81
CA ASN A 86 -6.58 -14.02 7.18
C ASN A 86 -7.08 -15.09 8.17
N GLY A 87 -6.83 -14.90 9.47
CA GLY A 87 -7.36 -15.76 10.53
C GLY A 87 -6.49 -16.96 10.85
N ASP A 88 -5.22 -16.94 10.44
CA ASP A 88 -4.31 -18.07 10.64
C ASP A 88 -3.65 -18.08 12.03
N GLY A 89 -3.92 -17.07 12.86
CA GLY A 89 -3.36 -16.95 14.19
C GLY A 89 -2.01 -16.23 14.25
N PHE A 90 -1.50 -15.68 13.14
CA PHE A 90 -0.18 -15.03 13.08
C PHE A 90 -0.13 -13.81 12.16
N VAL A 91 0.00 -12.62 12.77
CA VAL A 91 0.02 -11.35 12.01
C VAL A 91 1.33 -11.15 11.26
N ASN A 92 1.24 -11.09 9.92
CA ASN A 92 2.36 -10.84 9.03
C ASN A 92 1.95 -10.03 7.79
N TYR A 93 2.93 -9.52 7.05
CA TYR A 93 2.65 -8.64 5.92
C TYR A 93 2.01 -9.38 4.74
N PHE A 94 2.53 -10.56 4.39
CA PHE A 94 2.14 -11.21 3.13
C PHE A 94 0.68 -11.68 3.16
N TYR A 95 0.22 -12.19 4.30
CA TYR A 95 -1.11 -12.76 4.42
C TYR A 95 -2.14 -11.78 4.99
N ASP A 96 -1.78 -10.93 5.96
CA ASP A 96 -2.75 -10.02 6.59
C ASP A 96 -2.90 -8.68 5.86
N ALA A 97 -1.89 -8.25 5.09
CA ALA A 97 -2.06 -7.06 4.24
C ALA A 97 -2.89 -7.36 2.98
N PHE A 98 -3.11 -8.63 2.63
CA PHE A 98 -3.87 -8.98 1.45
C PHE A 98 -5.35 -8.59 1.56
N PRO A 99 -6.07 -8.92 2.65
CA PRO A 99 -7.43 -8.41 2.87
C PRO A 99 -7.52 -6.88 2.90
N LEU A 100 -6.53 -6.18 3.46
CA LEU A 100 -6.46 -4.72 3.38
C LEU A 100 -6.47 -4.23 1.92
N TYR A 101 -5.72 -4.90 1.04
CA TYR A 101 -5.65 -4.53 -0.36
C TYR A 101 -6.92 -4.87 -1.16
N THR A 102 -7.51 -6.05 -0.92
CA THR A 102 -8.69 -6.53 -1.66
C THR A 102 -9.97 -5.86 -1.20
N ASN A 103 -10.07 -5.55 0.10
CA ASN A 103 -11.25 -4.95 0.71
C ASN A 103 -11.10 -3.43 0.89
N TYR A 104 -10.02 -2.81 0.38
CA TYR A 104 -9.78 -1.36 0.49
C TYR A 104 -10.99 -0.54 0.02
N GLY A 105 -11.44 0.39 0.86
CA GLY A 105 -12.62 1.24 0.62
C GLY A 105 -13.97 0.55 0.85
N MET A 106 -13.99 -0.72 1.27
CA MET A 106 -15.24 -1.36 1.69
C MET A 106 -15.69 -0.79 3.04
N GLU A 107 -17.00 -0.58 3.17
CA GLU A 107 -17.64 -0.09 4.38
C GLU A 107 -18.65 -1.09 4.92
N ARG A 108 -18.75 -1.18 6.25
CA ARG A 108 -19.82 -1.94 6.91
C ARG A 108 -21.17 -1.25 6.66
N SER A 109 -22.25 -2.03 6.75
CA SER A 109 -23.61 -1.47 6.67
C SER A 109 -24.02 -0.65 7.90
N THR A 110 -23.31 -0.80 9.02
CA THR A 110 -23.56 -0.11 10.29
C THR A 110 -22.24 0.08 11.05
N ASN A 111 -22.24 0.98 12.05
CA ASN A 111 -21.08 1.27 12.89
C ASN A 111 -19.85 1.78 12.12
N VAL A 112 -20.10 2.58 11.08
CA VAL A 112 -19.07 3.31 10.35
C VAL A 112 -18.76 4.60 11.10
N ILE A 113 -17.50 4.75 11.50
CA ILE A 113 -16.93 5.92 12.15
C ILE A 113 -15.80 6.39 11.23
N PRO A 114 -16.04 7.42 10.39
CA PRO A 114 -15.02 7.90 9.48
C PRO A 114 -13.77 8.38 10.22
N ASP A 115 -12.60 8.09 9.65
CA ASP A 115 -11.36 8.67 10.13
C ASP A 115 -11.33 10.18 9.91
N VAL A 116 -10.68 10.86 10.84
CA VAL A 116 -10.48 12.30 10.80
C VAL A 116 -8.99 12.55 10.68
N PHE A 117 -8.61 13.35 9.69
CA PHE A 117 -7.23 13.74 9.43
C PHE A 117 -7.09 15.25 9.74
N PRO A 118 -6.67 15.63 10.96
CA PRO A 118 -6.44 17.03 11.30
C PRO A 118 -5.29 17.57 10.47
N ALA A 119 -5.50 18.69 9.78
CA ALA A 119 -4.43 19.34 9.03
C ALA A 119 -3.36 19.89 9.98
N GLY A 120 -2.10 19.54 9.75
CA GLY A 120 -0.98 20.21 10.41
C GLY A 120 -0.83 21.66 9.94
N LEU A 121 -0.25 22.48 10.80
CA LEU A 121 0.02 23.90 10.61
C LEU A 121 1.40 24.10 9.98
N PRO A 122 1.49 24.58 8.72
CA PRO A 122 2.78 24.82 8.07
C PRO A 122 3.68 25.77 8.89
N GLY A 123 4.94 25.39 9.06
CA GLY A 123 5.93 26.15 9.83
C GLY A 123 5.87 25.94 11.35
N VAL A 124 4.83 25.27 11.86
CA VAL A 124 4.74 24.85 13.27
C VAL A 124 4.89 23.34 13.38
N ASP A 125 4.07 22.60 12.64
CA ASP A 125 4.15 21.14 12.60
C ASP A 125 5.19 20.69 11.56
N PRO A 126 5.77 19.49 11.70
CA PRO A 126 6.61 18.91 10.67
C PRO A 126 5.84 18.78 9.34
N GLN A 127 6.56 18.78 8.23
CA GLN A 127 5.96 18.74 6.90
C GLN A 127 6.25 17.42 6.18
N LEU A 128 5.29 16.91 5.42
CA LEU A 128 5.53 15.87 4.40
C LEU A 128 5.40 16.51 3.03
N MET A 129 6.44 16.37 2.21
CA MET A 129 6.52 17.00 0.89
C MET A 129 7.23 16.11 -0.13
N PHE A 130 7.04 16.44 -1.41
CA PHE A 130 8.02 16.03 -2.42
C PHE A 130 9.19 17.02 -2.40
N ASP A 131 10.39 16.59 -2.72
CA ASP A 131 11.52 17.51 -2.87
C ASP A 131 11.34 18.38 -4.13
N HIS A 132 10.99 19.65 -3.94
CA HIS A 132 10.80 20.62 -5.04
C HIS A 132 12.08 20.82 -5.86
N ALA A 133 13.26 20.67 -5.25
CA ALA A 133 14.53 20.83 -5.94
C ALA A 133 14.83 19.68 -6.91
N ALA A 134 14.21 18.51 -6.71
CA ALA A 134 14.29 17.38 -7.62
C ALA A 134 13.27 17.46 -8.77
N ALA A 135 12.29 18.36 -8.69
CA ALA A 135 11.28 18.52 -9.71
C ALA A 135 11.83 19.31 -10.92
N PRO A 136 11.60 18.86 -12.16
CA PRO A 136 11.96 19.63 -13.34
C PRO A 136 11.09 20.89 -13.45
N SER A 137 11.66 21.98 -13.97
CA SER A 137 10.94 23.25 -14.14
C SER A 137 9.75 23.16 -15.10
N GLN A 138 9.81 22.22 -16.05
CA GLN A 138 8.74 21.91 -17.00
C GLN A 138 8.69 20.41 -17.28
N VAL A 139 7.52 19.91 -17.64
CA VAL A 139 7.27 18.50 -17.91
C VAL A 139 6.59 18.30 -19.26
N THR A 140 6.89 17.19 -19.94
CA THR A 140 6.29 16.84 -21.22
C THR A 140 5.73 15.41 -21.21
N GLY A 141 4.74 15.13 -22.07
CA GLY A 141 4.18 13.80 -22.23
C GLY A 141 5.24 12.72 -22.51
N GLY A 142 5.09 11.56 -21.88
CA GLY A 142 6.05 10.45 -21.90
C GLY A 142 7.19 10.57 -20.88
N GLN A 143 7.39 11.71 -20.23
CA GLN A 143 8.44 11.87 -19.23
C GLN A 143 8.13 11.06 -17.96
N MET A 144 9.14 10.42 -17.37
CA MET A 144 9.07 9.90 -16.00
C MET A 144 9.81 10.85 -15.06
N ILE A 145 9.18 11.18 -13.94
CA ILE A 145 9.75 12.04 -12.89
C ILE A 145 9.86 11.20 -11.63
N ARG A 146 11.05 11.18 -11.02
CA ARG A 146 11.29 10.57 -9.72
C ARG A 146 11.52 11.66 -8.68
N LEU A 147 10.65 11.72 -7.69
CA LEU A 147 10.68 12.73 -6.63
C LEU A 147 10.96 12.08 -5.28
N PRO A 148 11.99 12.51 -4.52
CA PRO A 148 12.14 12.15 -3.13
C PRO A 148 10.91 12.59 -2.33
N ILE A 149 10.42 11.72 -1.45
CA ILE A 149 9.42 12.02 -0.43
C ILE A 149 10.19 12.39 0.83
N VAL A 150 10.01 13.62 1.30
CA VAL A 150 10.76 14.19 2.44
C VAL A 150 9.81 14.42 3.60
N LEU A 151 10.21 13.94 4.78
CA LEU A 151 9.44 14.08 6.01
C LEU A 151 10.25 14.88 7.03
N GLY A 152 9.65 15.94 7.56
CA GLY A 152 10.26 16.87 8.50
C GLY A 152 11.35 17.76 7.87
N THR A 153 11.78 18.75 8.63
CA THR A 153 12.95 19.58 8.31
C THR A 153 13.90 19.62 9.50
N ILE A 154 15.06 20.25 9.32
CA ILE A 154 15.99 20.46 10.44
C ILE A 154 15.38 21.33 11.55
N ASP A 155 14.52 22.28 11.18
CA ASP A 155 13.86 23.20 12.12
C ASP A 155 12.66 22.54 12.79
N ASN A 156 11.89 21.72 12.03
CA ASN A 156 10.73 20.99 12.51
C ASN A 156 10.87 19.48 12.16
N PRO A 157 11.69 18.72 12.91
CA PRO A 157 11.82 17.28 12.71
C PRO A 157 10.57 16.55 13.20
N VAL A 158 10.32 15.35 12.66
CA VAL A 158 9.28 14.46 13.21
C VAL A 158 9.81 13.78 14.45
N GLU A 159 8.99 13.72 15.49
CA GLU A 159 9.27 13.00 16.72
C GLU A 159 8.50 11.67 16.76
N ASP A 160 9.10 10.66 17.37
CA ASP A 160 8.45 9.40 17.71
C ASP A 160 7.73 8.66 16.57
N LEU A 161 8.20 8.81 15.33
CA LEU A 161 7.65 8.16 14.15
C LEU A 161 7.73 6.63 14.25
N TYR A 162 6.58 5.98 14.24
CA TYR A 162 6.42 4.53 14.05
C TYR A 162 5.70 4.19 12.75
N GLY A 163 4.68 4.98 12.38
CA GLY A 163 3.94 4.85 11.13
C GLY A 163 3.58 6.20 10.51
N LEU A 164 3.28 6.18 9.22
CA LEU A 164 2.88 7.31 8.40
C LEU A 164 1.81 6.86 7.41
N ALA A 165 0.68 7.56 7.38
CA ALA A 165 -0.35 7.42 6.35
C ALA A 165 -0.61 8.78 5.70
N PHE A 166 -0.83 8.80 4.39
CA PHE A 166 -1.16 10.02 3.64
C PHE A 166 -1.83 9.71 2.30
N SER A 167 -2.45 10.72 1.71
CA SER A 167 -2.98 10.67 0.34
C SER A 167 -2.18 11.58 -0.57
N VAL A 168 -1.88 11.10 -1.78
CA VAL A 168 -1.35 11.90 -2.88
C VAL A 168 -2.48 12.18 -3.86
N TYR A 169 -2.76 13.47 -4.09
CA TYR A 169 -3.72 13.93 -5.09
C TYR A 169 -3.01 14.44 -6.33
N ILE A 170 -3.46 13.97 -7.50
CA ILE A 170 -2.91 14.27 -8.82
C ILE A 170 -4.01 14.68 -9.81
N ASP A 171 -3.62 15.31 -10.91
CA ASP A 171 -4.50 15.57 -12.05
C ASP A 171 -4.37 14.45 -13.11
N PRO A 172 -5.44 13.69 -13.39
CA PRO A 172 -5.42 12.59 -14.34
C PRO A 172 -5.19 13.02 -15.80
N LEU A 173 -5.30 14.32 -16.12
CA LEU A 173 -4.98 14.85 -17.45
C LEU A 173 -3.48 14.80 -17.75
N ILE A 174 -2.63 14.79 -16.70
CA ILE A 174 -1.18 14.80 -16.86
C ILE A 174 -0.48 13.61 -16.20
N ILE A 175 -1.08 12.93 -15.24
CA ILE A 175 -0.48 11.78 -14.54
C ILE A 175 -1.48 10.62 -14.54
N ASP A 176 -1.05 9.45 -15.01
CA ASP A 176 -1.85 8.22 -14.86
C ASP A 176 -1.59 7.60 -13.48
N ALA A 177 -2.59 7.65 -12.59
CA ALA A 177 -2.55 7.03 -11.26
C ALA A 177 -2.14 5.54 -11.29
N ASN A 178 -2.43 4.81 -12.37
CA ASN A 178 -2.04 3.39 -12.49
C ASN A 178 -0.53 3.19 -12.71
N ASN A 179 0.19 4.24 -13.09
CA ASN A 179 1.63 4.21 -13.36
C ASN A 179 2.43 4.96 -12.29
N VAL A 180 1.79 5.36 -11.19
CA VAL A 180 2.50 5.92 -10.04
C VAL A 180 3.09 4.79 -9.21
N LEU A 181 4.38 4.88 -8.90
CA LEU A 181 5.08 3.92 -8.06
C LEU A 181 5.64 4.61 -6.82
N LEU A 182 5.38 4.04 -5.65
CA LEU A 182 5.90 4.53 -4.37
C LEU A 182 6.92 3.50 -3.86
N ASP A 183 8.15 3.95 -3.68
CA ASP A 183 9.28 3.11 -3.28
C ASP A 183 9.84 3.60 -1.94
N PHE A 184 9.80 2.72 -0.94
CA PHE A 184 10.37 2.96 0.39
C PHE A 184 11.55 2.01 0.68
N ASN A 185 12.14 1.37 -0.34
CA ASN A 185 13.20 0.36 -0.14
C ASN A 185 14.53 0.91 0.39
N GLN A 186 14.78 2.21 0.29
CA GLN A 186 16.03 2.79 0.75
C GLN A 186 16.05 2.95 2.28
N ASN A 187 17.22 2.81 2.89
CA ASN A 187 17.40 3.16 4.29
C ASN A 187 17.31 4.69 4.46
N SER A 188 16.61 5.13 5.49
CA SER A 188 16.48 6.54 5.86
C SER A 188 16.59 6.71 7.38
N PHE A 189 16.42 7.94 7.89
CA PHE A 189 16.28 8.17 9.34
C PHE A 189 15.07 7.42 9.93
N ALA A 190 14.00 7.26 9.15
CA ALA A 190 12.76 6.59 9.56
C ALA A 190 12.93 5.06 9.58
N ASN A 191 13.88 4.50 8.81
CA ASN A 191 14.17 3.07 8.71
C ASN A 191 15.65 2.73 8.51
N PRO A 192 16.52 3.07 9.46
CA PRO A 192 17.95 2.73 9.34
C PRO A 192 18.18 1.20 9.36
N ASP A 193 17.24 0.45 9.92
CA ASP A 193 17.37 -0.96 10.27
C ASP A 193 16.67 -1.89 9.24
N ASN A 194 16.08 -1.31 8.19
CA ASN A 194 15.29 -2.02 7.15
C ASN A 194 14.02 -2.74 7.65
N ASP A 195 13.62 -2.55 8.92
CA ASP A 195 12.40 -3.12 9.52
C ASP A 195 11.16 -2.25 9.27
N ARG A 196 10.58 -2.38 8.08
CA ARG A 196 9.31 -1.71 7.73
C ARG A 196 8.49 -2.52 6.72
N ILE A 197 7.23 -2.15 6.63
CA ILE A 197 6.31 -2.59 5.59
C ILE A 197 5.56 -1.36 5.06
N TRP A 198 5.07 -1.42 3.83
CA TRP A 198 4.28 -0.34 3.23
C TRP A 198 3.25 -0.89 2.27
N LEU A 199 2.26 -0.06 1.99
CA LEU A 199 1.26 -0.25 0.96
C LEU A 199 1.03 1.07 0.26
N TYR A 200 0.57 1.01 -0.98
CA TYR A 200 -0.14 2.11 -1.59
C TYR A 200 -1.27 1.58 -2.46
N LYS A 201 -2.36 2.33 -2.53
CA LYS A 201 -3.57 1.95 -3.22
C LYS A 201 -4.04 3.12 -4.07
N LYS A 202 -4.24 2.86 -5.36
CA LYS A 202 -5.05 3.74 -6.20
C LYS A 202 -6.50 3.67 -5.75
N VAL A 203 -7.01 4.77 -5.20
CA VAL A 203 -8.41 4.90 -4.75
C VAL A 203 -9.29 5.38 -5.89
N SER A 204 -8.77 6.32 -6.69
CA SER A 204 -9.42 6.85 -7.89
C SER A 204 -8.36 7.25 -8.93
N ASP A 205 -8.75 7.83 -10.06
CA ASP A 205 -7.80 8.40 -11.02
C ASP A 205 -7.09 9.65 -10.48
N GLU A 206 -7.58 10.23 -9.38
CA GLU A 206 -7.06 11.46 -8.77
C GLU A 206 -6.34 11.21 -7.44
N GLN A 207 -6.52 10.05 -6.81
CA GLN A 207 -6.09 9.80 -5.43
C GLN A 207 -5.36 8.46 -5.28
N ILE A 208 -4.20 8.52 -4.63
CA ILE A 208 -3.43 7.37 -4.19
C ILE A 208 -3.20 7.48 -2.69
N ASP A 209 -3.68 6.50 -1.94
CA ASP A 209 -3.41 6.41 -0.51
C ASP A 209 -2.15 5.60 -0.26
N VAL A 210 -1.39 6.02 0.74
CA VAL A 210 -0.10 5.43 1.12
C VAL A 210 -0.12 5.16 2.61
N ALA A 211 0.47 4.03 3.01
CA ALA A 211 0.84 3.77 4.40
C ALA A 211 2.20 3.12 4.47
N TRP A 212 2.95 3.52 5.48
CA TRP A 212 4.31 3.07 5.77
C TRP A 212 4.44 2.90 7.28
N VAL A 213 4.95 1.76 7.76
CA VAL A 213 5.04 1.49 9.19
C VAL A 213 6.22 0.59 9.53
N ARG A 214 6.85 0.88 10.68
CA ARG A 214 7.90 0.04 11.25
C ARG A 214 7.31 -1.25 11.82
N THR A 215 8.14 -2.28 11.92
CA THR A 215 7.71 -3.61 12.41
C THR A 215 8.55 -4.13 13.59
N ASP A 216 9.54 -3.36 14.03
CA ASP A 216 10.48 -3.72 15.10
C ASP A 216 10.06 -3.20 16.48
N LYS A 217 8.90 -2.53 16.57
CA LYS A 217 8.35 -1.93 17.81
C LYS A 217 9.20 -0.78 18.37
N ASN A 218 10.16 -0.26 17.60
CA ASN A 218 10.92 0.94 17.95
C ASN A 218 10.51 2.10 17.05
N GLN A 219 10.33 3.29 17.64
CA GLN A 219 10.08 4.52 16.89
C GLN A 219 11.38 5.28 16.61
N LYS A 220 11.36 6.18 15.63
CA LYS A 220 12.51 7.02 15.25
C LYS A 220 12.09 8.49 15.21
N SER A 221 13.02 9.38 15.54
CA SER A 221 12.84 10.82 15.37
C SER A 221 13.88 11.34 14.39
N GLY A 222 13.54 12.35 13.60
CA GLY A 222 14.45 12.96 12.65
C GLY A 222 13.73 13.62 11.48
N TYR A 223 14.50 13.85 10.42
CA TYR A 223 14.00 14.49 9.20
C TYR A 223 14.79 14.01 7.99
N GLY A 224 14.21 14.19 6.80
CA GLY A 224 14.86 13.93 5.51
C GLY A 224 14.06 13.01 4.58
N PRO A 225 14.68 12.55 3.49
CA PRO A 225 14.03 11.66 2.53
C PRO A 225 13.69 10.30 3.15
N ILE A 226 12.47 9.82 2.93
CA ILE A 226 11.97 8.53 3.43
C ILE A 226 11.65 7.53 2.30
N GLY A 227 11.57 8.00 1.06
CA GLY A 227 11.26 7.18 -0.11
C GLY A 227 11.22 8.01 -1.38
N TYR A 228 10.70 7.43 -2.45
CA TYR A 228 10.55 8.07 -3.76
C TYR A 228 9.16 7.81 -4.34
N ALA A 229 8.65 8.79 -5.08
CA ALA A 229 7.50 8.64 -5.96
C ALA A 229 7.94 8.79 -7.42
N ASP A 230 7.59 7.81 -8.24
CA ASP A 230 7.76 7.87 -9.69
C ASP A 230 6.42 8.22 -10.33
N PHE A 231 6.38 9.33 -11.07
CA PHE A 231 5.24 9.80 -11.83
C PHE A 231 5.51 9.66 -13.33
N VAL A 232 4.59 9.03 -14.06
CA VAL A 232 4.60 9.03 -15.53
C VAL A 232 3.69 10.13 -16.03
N ILE A 233 4.28 11.06 -16.77
CA ILE A 233 3.58 12.20 -17.37
C ILE A 233 2.94 11.74 -18.68
N ILE A 234 1.63 11.87 -18.81
CA ILE A 234 0.87 11.39 -19.97
C ILE A 234 0.29 12.49 -20.87
N VAL A 235 0.40 13.77 -20.47
CA VAL A 235 -0.17 14.99 -21.13
C VAL A 235 -1.14 14.68 -22.27
N ASP A 236 -2.44 14.66 -21.97
CA ASP A 236 -3.51 14.44 -22.96
C ASP A 236 -4.13 15.77 -23.45
N ILE A 237 -3.36 16.85 -23.44
CA ILE A 237 -3.86 18.19 -23.73
C ILE A 237 -2.89 18.99 -24.60
N VAL A 238 -3.47 19.75 -25.55
CA VAL A 238 -2.74 20.77 -26.32
C VAL A 238 -3.00 22.11 -25.64
N ALA A 239 -2.04 22.58 -24.85
CA ALA A 239 -2.15 23.86 -24.16
C ALA A 239 -1.59 25.01 -25.02
N GLN A 240 -2.38 26.05 -25.24
CA GLN A 240 -1.95 27.26 -25.98
C GLN A 240 -1.07 28.20 -25.13
N GLN A 241 -1.02 27.98 -23.83
CA GLN A 241 -0.22 28.69 -22.83
C GLN A 241 0.28 27.68 -21.79
N PRO A 242 1.39 27.95 -21.10
CA PRO A 242 1.86 27.07 -20.03
C PRO A 242 0.76 26.86 -18.98
N GLN A 243 0.53 25.61 -18.59
CA GLN A 243 -0.47 25.23 -17.58
C GLN A 243 0.24 24.64 -16.36
N GLN A 244 -0.35 24.86 -15.19
CA GLN A 244 0.18 24.39 -13.91
C GLN A 244 -0.73 23.32 -13.33
N TYR A 245 -0.12 22.23 -12.87
CA TYR A 245 -0.81 21.07 -12.32
C TYR A 245 -0.26 20.78 -10.92
N PRO A 246 -1.07 20.91 -9.87
CA PRO A 246 -0.65 20.62 -8.52
C PRO A 246 -0.63 19.11 -8.26
N ILE A 247 0.40 18.65 -7.57
CA ILE A 247 0.46 17.37 -6.87
C ILE A 247 0.41 17.71 -5.38
N ARG A 248 -0.64 17.28 -4.69
CA ARG A 248 -0.88 17.61 -3.28
C ARG A 248 -0.67 16.39 -2.40
N ILE A 249 -0.09 16.61 -1.23
CA ILE A 249 -0.04 15.62 -0.15
C ILE A 249 -0.98 16.09 0.94
N GLU A 250 -2.02 15.30 1.21
CA GLU A 250 -3.09 15.62 2.17
C GLU A 250 -3.45 14.36 2.99
N ASN A 251 -4.41 14.48 3.92
CA ASN A 251 -4.87 13.40 4.83
C ASN A 251 -3.71 12.69 5.54
N ILE A 252 -2.84 13.47 6.17
CA ILE A 252 -1.56 12.97 6.71
C ILE A 252 -1.70 12.70 8.19
N GLU A 253 -1.30 11.50 8.61
CA GLU A 253 -1.16 11.13 10.01
C GLU A 253 0.17 10.43 10.24
N THR A 254 0.87 10.84 11.29
CA THR A 254 1.95 10.03 11.86
C THR A 254 1.44 9.31 13.09
N MET A 255 1.96 8.13 13.33
CA MET A 255 1.59 7.29 14.47
C MET A 255 2.85 6.97 15.28
N ASP A 256 2.79 7.12 16.59
CA ASP A 256 3.84 6.66 17.49
C ASP A 256 3.73 5.15 17.80
N LYS A 257 4.70 4.56 18.53
CA LYS A 257 4.64 3.13 18.87
C LYS A 257 3.51 2.78 19.84
N PHE A 258 2.87 3.78 20.44
CA PHE A 258 1.73 3.64 21.34
C PHE A 258 0.39 3.84 20.60
N GLY A 259 0.41 4.04 19.28
CA GLY A 259 -0.81 4.23 18.49
C GLY A 259 -1.44 5.61 18.62
N ASN A 260 -0.70 6.60 19.15
CA ASN A 260 -1.16 7.99 19.16
C ASN A 260 -0.85 8.63 17.81
N TYR A 261 -1.83 9.34 17.27
CA TYR A 261 -1.68 10.08 16.02
C TYR A 261 -1.23 11.52 16.25
N SER A 262 -0.44 12.06 15.33
CA SER A 262 0.04 13.44 15.34
C SER A 262 -0.05 14.08 13.96
N PRO A 263 -0.52 15.33 13.88
CA PRO A 263 -0.74 16.02 12.62
C PRO A 263 0.58 16.37 11.94
N ILE A 264 0.54 16.38 10.61
CA ILE A 264 1.65 16.77 9.75
C ILE A 264 1.14 17.76 8.73
N ALA A 265 1.93 18.81 8.47
CA ALA A 265 1.61 19.76 7.43
C ALA A 265 1.85 19.12 6.05
N GLY A 266 0.84 19.23 5.19
CA GLY A 266 0.97 18.84 3.79
C GLY A 266 1.72 19.85 2.96
N ASP A 267 1.95 19.49 1.71
CA ASP A 267 2.60 20.34 0.73
C ASP A 267 1.97 20.18 -0.66
N THR A 268 2.18 21.18 -1.51
CA THR A 268 1.77 21.17 -2.91
C THR A 268 2.97 21.43 -3.80
N LEU A 269 3.34 20.44 -4.60
CA LEU A 269 4.29 20.61 -5.70
C LEU A 269 3.54 20.97 -6.97
N THR A 270 3.98 22.01 -7.69
CA THR A 270 3.36 22.40 -8.95
C THR A 270 4.24 22.02 -10.14
N LEU A 271 3.73 21.17 -11.02
CA LEU A 271 4.35 20.87 -12.31
C LEU A 271 3.85 21.84 -13.37
N THR A 272 4.74 22.27 -14.27
CA THR A 272 4.37 23.15 -15.39
C THR A 272 4.47 22.39 -16.72
N VAL A 273 3.37 22.31 -17.46
CA VAL A 273 3.35 21.83 -18.85
C VAL A 273 3.53 23.05 -19.77
N PRO A 274 4.54 23.07 -20.67
CA PRO A 274 4.76 24.20 -21.56
C PRO A 274 3.64 24.33 -22.61
N ALA A 275 3.54 25.52 -23.22
CA ALA A 275 2.67 25.73 -24.37
C ALA A 275 3.22 24.97 -25.59
N ASP A 276 2.35 24.30 -26.33
CA ASP A 276 2.73 23.60 -27.54
C ASP A 276 2.68 24.56 -28.75
N SER A 277 3.84 24.96 -29.27
CA SER A 277 3.92 25.96 -30.36
C SER A 277 3.73 25.37 -31.76
N ASN A 278 3.54 24.05 -31.91
CA ASN A 278 3.41 23.39 -33.21
C ASN A 278 2.24 22.40 -33.24
N VAL A 279 1.11 22.85 -33.79
CA VAL A 279 0.02 21.95 -34.19
C VAL A 279 0.49 21.08 -35.35
N SER A 280 0.60 19.77 -35.13
CA SER A 280 0.21 18.80 -36.13
C SER A 280 -0.37 17.57 -35.44
N ALA A 281 -1.68 17.43 -35.56
CA ALA A 281 -2.44 16.29 -35.11
C ALA A 281 -1.99 15.02 -35.83
N THR A 282 -1.03 14.31 -35.22
CA THR A 282 -0.81 12.86 -35.34
C THR A 282 0.41 12.53 -34.49
N ASN A 283 0.22 12.30 -33.21
CA ASN A 283 1.09 11.41 -32.45
C ASN A 283 0.22 10.80 -31.35
N THR A 284 -0.21 9.57 -31.60
CA THR A 284 -0.71 8.67 -30.57
C THR A 284 0.27 8.72 -29.38
N PRO A 285 -0.19 8.94 -28.14
CA PRO A 285 0.70 9.04 -27.00
C PRO A 285 1.60 7.81 -26.93
N LEU A 286 2.91 8.02 -26.90
CA LEU A 286 3.87 7.00 -26.51
C LEU A 286 3.65 6.75 -25.02
N ILE A 287 2.78 5.79 -24.73
CA ILE A 287 2.51 5.28 -23.40
C ILE A 287 3.80 4.63 -22.87
N ASN A 288 4.55 5.38 -22.06
CA ASN A 288 5.71 4.89 -21.31
C ASN A 288 5.23 4.16 -20.04
N HIS A 289 4.78 2.91 -20.21
CA HIS A 289 4.72 1.98 -19.08
C HIS A 289 6.11 1.35 -18.87
N SER A 290 6.48 1.09 -17.61
CA SER A 290 7.61 0.19 -17.27
C SER A 290 7.47 -1.18 -17.95
N MET A 291 6.23 -1.58 -18.25
CA MET A 291 5.88 -2.66 -19.16
C MET A 291 4.47 -2.50 -19.75
N SER A 292 4.32 -2.55 -21.07
CA SER A 292 3.00 -2.61 -21.73
C SER A 292 2.81 -3.93 -22.47
N LEU A 293 1.57 -4.41 -22.47
CA LEU A 293 1.11 -5.61 -23.17
C LEU A 293 0.07 -5.21 -24.20
N PHE A 294 0.25 -5.57 -25.46
CA PHE A 294 -0.75 -5.35 -26.49
C PHE A 294 -0.75 -6.47 -27.54
N PRO A 295 -1.90 -6.82 -28.13
CA PRO A 295 -3.22 -6.44 -27.65
C PRO A 295 -3.52 -7.11 -26.30
N ASN A 296 -4.35 -6.47 -25.48
CA ASN A 296 -4.92 -7.05 -24.28
C ASN A 296 -6.37 -6.57 -24.19
N PRO A 297 -7.37 -7.40 -24.55
CA PRO A 297 -7.30 -8.86 -24.70
C PRO A 297 -6.55 -9.36 -25.94
N THR A 298 -6.08 -10.62 -25.92
CA THR A 298 -5.43 -11.32 -27.05
C THR A 298 -6.01 -12.72 -27.27
N SER A 299 -5.76 -13.32 -28.44
CA SER A 299 -6.15 -14.71 -28.77
C SER A 299 -4.97 -15.68 -28.85
N ASP A 300 -3.82 -15.26 -29.36
CA ASP A 300 -2.67 -16.15 -29.55
C ASP A 300 -1.30 -15.48 -29.33
N ARG A 301 -1.18 -14.16 -29.48
CA ARG A 301 0.10 -13.43 -29.40
C ARG A 301 0.02 -12.20 -28.54
N VAL A 302 1.09 -11.92 -27.79
CA VAL A 302 1.22 -10.68 -27.04
C VAL A 302 2.55 -10.01 -27.36
N TYR A 303 2.48 -8.71 -27.64
CA TYR A 303 3.63 -7.82 -27.72
C TYR A 303 3.87 -7.23 -26.34
N ILE A 304 5.12 -7.33 -25.91
CA ILE A 304 5.61 -6.89 -24.61
C ILE A 304 6.64 -5.82 -24.89
N ARG A 305 6.40 -4.62 -24.38
CA ARG A 305 7.38 -3.54 -24.38
C ARG A 305 7.76 -3.25 -22.93
N SER A 306 9.05 -3.13 -22.63
CA SER A 306 9.58 -2.75 -21.32
C SER A 306 10.74 -1.77 -21.49
N ILE A 307 10.99 -0.97 -20.46
CA ILE A 307 12.17 -0.08 -20.41
C ILE A 307 13.45 -0.90 -20.20
N GLU A 308 13.35 -2.01 -19.47
CA GLU A 308 14.47 -2.89 -19.18
C GLU A 308 14.55 -4.06 -20.17
N PRO A 309 15.76 -4.55 -20.48
CA PRO A 309 15.95 -5.79 -21.22
C PRO A 309 15.21 -6.97 -20.56
N ILE A 310 14.37 -7.64 -21.35
CA ILE A 310 13.59 -8.78 -20.91
C ILE A 310 14.42 -10.06 -21.09
N HIS A 311 14.58 -10.82 -20.01
CA HIS A 311 15.25 -12.12 -20.00
C HIS A 311 14.28 -13.29 -20.11
N ARG A 312 13.10 -13.15 -19.50
CA ARG A 312 12.11 -14.24 -19.48
C ARG A 312 10.70 -13.71 -19.41
N VAL A 313 9.78 -14.41 -20.07
CA VAL A 313 8.34 -14.18 -20.01
C VAL A 313 7.69 -15.47 -19.55
N ALA A 314 6.74 -15.40 -18.63
CA ALA A 314 5.98 -16.54 -18.12
C ALA A 314 4.49 -16.20 -17.99
N LEU A 315 3.64 -17.16 -18.31
CA LEU A 315 2.19 -17.07 -18.12
C LEU A 315 1.81 -17.81 -16.84
N ILE A 316 1.04 -17.16 -15.99
CA ILE A 316 0.62 -17.66 -14.67
C ILE A 316 -0.91 -17.60 -14.61
N ASP A 317 -1.54 -18.62 -14.04
CA ASP A 317 -2.98 -18.62 -13.79
C ASP A 317 -3.37 -17.81 -12.53
N MET A 318 -4.67 -17.74 -12.28
CA MET A 318 -5.22 -17.02 -11.12
C MET A 318 -4.95 -17.71 -9.77
N LEU A 319 -4.43 -18.95 -9.77
CA LEU A 319 -4.01 -19.69 -8.58
C LEU A 319 -2.50 -19.54 -8.32
N GLY A 320 -1.78 -18.78 -9.15
CA GLY A 320 -0.33 -18.57 -9.04
C GLY A 320 0.52 -19.67 -9.70
N GLN A 321 -0.08 -20.62 -10.42
CA GLN A 321 0.64 -21.68 -11.10
C GLN A 321 1.20 -21.18 -12.44
N GLN A 322 2.49 -21.43 -12.69
CA GLN A 322 3.13 -21.12 -13.97
C GLN A 322 2.69 -22.14 -15.04
N ILE A 323 1.92 -21.68 -16.03
CA ILE A 323 1.43 -22.51 -17.14
C ILE A 323 2.48 -22.63 -18.25
N TRP A 324 3.25 -21.56 -18.48
CA TRP A 324 4.20 -21.50 -19.60
C TRP A 324 5.32 -20.49 -19.33
N SER A 325 6.48 -20.67 -19.98
CA SER A 325 7.52 -19.65 -20.02
C SER A 325 8.43 -19.76 -21.24
N SER A 326 9.01 -18.64 -21.66
CA SER A 326 10.07 -18.56 -22.67
C SER A 326 11.19 -17.63 -22.22
N SER A 327 12.43 -17.98 -22.56
CA SER A 327 13.58 -17.08 -22.43
C SER A 327 13.65 -16.14 -23.62
N VAL A 328 14.17 -14.93 -23.43
CA VAL A 328 14.24 -13.87 -24.43
C VAL A 328 15.63 -13.24 -24.48
N SER A 329 16.05 -12.79 -25.66
CA SER A 329 17.38 -12.27 -25.97
C SER A 329 17.63 -10.84 -25.49
N GLU A 330 17.34 -10.52 -24.23
CA GLU A 330 17.62 -9.21 -23.60
C GLU A 330 17.11 -8.01 -24.42
N LYS A 331 15.88 -8.10 -24.93
CA LYS A 331 15.26 -7.03 -25.71
C LYS A 331 14.26 -6.25 -24.85
N THR A 332 14.15 -4.96 -25.13
CA THR A 332 13.10 -4.09 -24.58
C THR A 332 11.75 -4.29 -25.26
N GLU A 333 11.71 -4.92 -26.44
CA GLU A 333 10.48 -5.29 -27.15
C GLU A 333 10.51 -6.76 -27.59
N VAL A 334 9.41 -7.46 -27.30
CA VAL A 334 9.29 -8.91 -27.49
C VAL A 334 7.89 -9.26 -27.98
N GLU A 335 7.80 -9.96 -29.10
CA GLU A 335 6.58 -10.66 -29.50
C GLU A 335 6.64 -12.11 -28.99
N THR A 336 5.58 -12.58 -28.35
CA THR A 336 5.48 -13.94 -27.81
C THR A 336 4.20 -14.61 -28.27
N LEU A 337 4.34 -15.82 -28.81
CA LEU A 337 3.22 -16.74 -29.06
C LEU A 337 2.87 -17.47 -27.76
N LEU A 338 1.62 -17.37 -27.34
CA LEU A 338 1.10 -17.97 -26.12
C LEU A 338 0.73 -19.44 -26.33
N PRO A 339 0.78 -20.28 -25.28
CA PRO A 339 0.24 -21.63 -25.35
C PRO A 339 -1.29 -21.58 -25.56
N LYS A 340 -1.85 -22.63 -26.16
CA LYS A 340 -3.32 -22.80 -26.19
C LYS A 340 -3.83 -23.05 -24.77
N VAL A 341 -4.53 -22.07 -24.21
CA VAL A 341 -5.16 -22.12 -22.88
C VAL A 341 -6.62 -21.66 -22.96
N PRO A 342 -7.48 -22.01 -21.98
CA PRO A 342 -8.86 -21.52 -21.95
C PRO A 342 -8.94 -19.98 -21.95
N ALA A 343 -10.02 -19.43 -22.52
CA ALA A 343 -10.28 -18.00 -22.40
C ALA A 343 -10.47 -17.62 -20.92
N GLY A 344 -9.87 -16.50 -20.50
CA GLY A 344 -9.86 -16.10 -19.09
C GLY A 344 -8.83 -15.03 -18.77
N ASN A 345 -8.75 -14.69 -17.48
CA ASN A 345 -7.73 -13.80 -16.95
C ASN A 345 -6.49 -14.61 -16.53
N TYR A 346 -5.33 -14.09 -16.86
CA TYR A 346 -4.01 -14.63 -16.52
C TYR A 346 -3.10 -13.49 -16.06
N MET A 347 -1.96 -13.84 -15.49
CA MET A 347 -0.88 -12.90 -15.20
C MET A 347 0.32 -13.23 -16.09
N LEU A 348 0.87 -12.21 -16.75
CA LEU A 348 2.16 -12.32 -17.43
C LEU A 348 3.25 -11.84 -16.47
N ARG A 349 4.14 -12.74 -16.09
CA ARG A 349 5.36 -12.45 -15.33
C ARG A 349 6.50 -12.22 -16.31
N VAL A 350 7.21 -11.12 -16.17
CA VAL A 350 8.33 -10.78 -17.03
C VAL A 350 9.54 -10.45 -16.17
N GLU A 351 10.61 -11.22 -16.35
CA GLU A 351 11.86 -11.09 -15.61
C GLU A 351 12.82 -10.23 -16.44
N THR A 352 13.30 -9.16 -15.82
CA THR A 352 14.22 -8.17 -16.40
C THR A 352 15.51 -8.11 -15.60
N SER A 353 16.52 -7.39 -16.10
CA SER A 353 17.81 -7.21 -15.42
C SER A 353 17.70 -6.55 -14.04
N ARG A 354 16.63 -5.77 -13.81
CA ARG A 354 16.38 -5.05 -12.54
C ARG A 354 15.35 -5.73 -11.63
N GLY A 355 14.70 -6.81 -12.07
CA GLY A 355 13.71 -7.52 -11.27
C GLY A 355 12.54 -8.05 -12.08
N THR A 356 11.49 -8.46 -11.37
CA THR A 356 10.35 -9.17 -11.95
C THR A 356 9.10 -8.30 -11.96
N LEU A 357 8.45 -8.19 -13.11
CA LEU A 357 7.23 -7.42 -13.32
C LEU A 357 6.05 -8.35 -13.60
N PHE A 358 4.85 -7.93 -13.19
CA PHE A 358 3.60 -8.67 -13.42
C PHE A 358 2.57 -7.75 -14.09
N LYS A 359 1.92 -8.23 -15.17
CA LYS A 359 0.80 -7.55 -15.82
C LYS A 359 -0.33 -8.52 -16.13
N LYS A 360 -1.56 -8.09 -15.85
CA LYS A 360 -2.77 -8.86 -16.18
C LYS A 360 -2.89 -9.01 -17.70
N LEU A 361 -3.21 -10.21 -18.16
CA LEU A 361 -3.47 -10.54 -19.55
C LEU A 361 -4.83 -11.25 -19.66
N GLN A 362 -5.69 -10.78 -20.55
CA GLN A 362 -6.95 -11.42 -20.87
C GLN A 362 -6.81 -12.19 -22.19
N ILE A 363 -7.08 -13.50 -22.16
CA ILE A 363 -7.07 -14.37 -23.34
C ILE A 363 -8.51 -14.65 -23.77
N GLN A 364 -8.81 -14.47 -25.06
CA GLN A 364 -10.11 -14.71 -25.70
C GLN A 364 -9.95 -15.70 -26.86
N GLN A 365 -11.01 -16.42 -27.24
CA GLN A 365 -10.97 -17.39 -28.35
C GLN A 365 -11.14 -16.72 -29.71
#